data_AF-A0A371CJK9-F1
#
_entry.id   AF-A0A371CJK9-F1
#
_cell.length_a   1.000
_cell.length_b   1.000
_cell.length_c   1.000
_cell.angle_alpha   90.00
_cell.angle_beta   90.00
_cell.angle_gamma   90.00
#
_symmetry.space_group_name_H-M   'P 1'
#
loop_
_entity.id
_entity.type
_entity.pdbx_description
1 polymer ?
#
loop_
_entity_poly.entity_id
_entity_poly.type
_entity_poly.pdbx_seq_one_letter_code
_entity_poly.pdbx_strand_id
1 'polypeptide(L)'
;RVWDVVAWTKPRALPMYKSLMHEGRPLVELDELWEAVNATYNSAAHREVDMTFLDELPQAEMRDFPPISMQELRDAVANVSSRSAPGSDHLRWPYV
;
A
#
# COMPACT_ATOMS: atom_id res chain seq x y z
N ARG A 1 -16.10 37.65 14.96
CA ARG A 1 -16.97 36.55 15.46
C ARG A 1 -16.08 35.54 16.18
N VAL A 2 -16.58 34.77 17.17
CA VAL A 2 -15.76 33.84 17.98
C VAL A 2 -14.96 32.84 17.12
N TRP A 3 -15.50 32.52 15.96
CA TRP A 3 -14.91 31.61 14.98
C TRP A 3 -13.71 32.20 14.21
N ASP A 4 -13.49 33.51 14.21
CA ASP A 4 -12.38 34.14 13.47
C ASP A 4 -11.01 33.99 14.19
N VAL A 5 -11.02 33.50 15.44
CA VAL A 5 -9.84 33.39 16.30
C VAL A 5 -9.17 32.02 16.20
N VAL A 6 -9.88 31.00 15.69
CA VAL A 6 -9.40 29.61 15.71
C VAL A 6 -8.52 29.33 14.49
N ALA A 7 -7.33 28.77 14.69
CA ALA A 7 -6.34 28.64 13.61
C ALA A 7 -6.80 27.79 12.40
N TRP A 8 -7.79 26.91 12.58
CA TRP A 8 -8.36 26.07 11.52
C TRP A 8 -9.46 26.75 10.69
N THR A 9 -9.97 27.91 11.12
CA THR A 9 -10.93 28.73 10.35
C THR A 9 -10.24 29.76 9.46
N LYS A 10 -8.95 30.02 9.71
CA LYS A 10 -8.11 30.80 8.79
C LYS A 10 -7.86 29.97 7.53
N PRO A 11 -7.79 30.60 6.34
CA PRO A 11 -7.36 29.91 5.13
C PRO A 11 -6.00 29.28 5.41
N ARG A 12 -5.92 27.94 5.41
CA ARG A 12 -4.64 27.25 5.43
C ARG A 12 -3.92 27.69 4.16
N ALA A 13 -2.75 28.30 4.31
CA ALA A 13 -1.79 28.32 3.23
C ALA A 13 -1.57 26.84 2.87
N LEU A 14 -2.14 26.41 1.74
CA LEU A 14 -1.81 25.11 1.18
C LEU A 14 -0.28 25.10 1.12
N PRO A 15 0.40 24.09 1.69
CA PRO A 15 1.85 23.99 1.52
C PRO A 15 2.06 24.11 0.02
N MET A 16 2.84 25.11 -0.42
CA MET A 16 3.17 25.28 -1.83
C MET A 16 3.48 23.90 -2.35
N TYR A 17 2.58 23.38 -3.18
CA TYR A 17 2.63 22.05 -3.74
C TYR A 17 4.08 21.85 -4.16
N LYS A 18 4.80 20.96 -3.47
CA LYS A 18 6.13 20.59 -3.96
C LYS A 18 5.87 20.06 -5.35
N SER A 19 6.38 20.75 -6.36
CA SER A 19 6.26 20.27 -7.74
C SER A 19 6.75 18.83 -7.75
N LEU A 20 5.93 17.95 -8.30
CA LEU A 20 6.31 16.55 -8.43
C LEU A 20 7.54 16.53 -9.34
N MET A 21 8.62 15.95 -8.85
CA MET A 21 9.89 15.86 -9.55
C MET A 21 9.99 14.47 -10.17
N HIS A 22 10.21 14.39 -11.47
CA HIS A 22 10.48 13.15 -12.17
C HIS A 22 11.81 13.31 -12.92
N GLU A 23 12.76 12.41 -12.67
CA GLU A 23 14.13 12.45 -13.22
C GLU A 23 14.86 13.79 -13.04
N GLY A 24 14.59 14.50 -11.94
CA GLY A 24 15.22 15.80 -11.64
C GLY A 24 14.56 17.00 -12.32
N ARG A 25 13.47 16.81 -13.07
CA ARG A 25 12.66 17.88 -13.67
C ARG A 25 11.35 18.08 -12.92
N PRO A 26 10.92 19.33 -12.64
CA PRO A 26 9.60 19.59 -12.09
C PRO A 26 8.53 19.36 -13.17
N LEU A 27 7.50 18.60 -12.82
CA LEU A 27 6.31 18.40 -13.63
C LEU A 27 5.30 19.48 -13.29
N VAL A 28 4.81 20.17 -14.32
CA VAL A 28 3.92 21.33 -14.18
C VAL A 28 2.59 21.16 -14.92
N GLU A 29 2.57 20.36 -15.98
CA GLU A 29 1.36 20.06 -16.74
C GLU A 29 0.69 18.76 -16.27
N LEU A 30 -0.63 18.69 -16.35
CA LEU A 30 -1.41 17.53 -15.88
C LEU A 30 -1.10 16.25 -16.66
N ASP A 31 -0.88 16.36 -17.97
CA ASP A 31 -0.56 15.21 -18.81
C ASP A 31 0.83 14.64 -18.47
N GLU A 32 1.81 15.51 -18.20
CA GLU A 32 3.15 15.11 -17.75
C GLU A 32 3.11 14.42 -16.39
N LEU A 33 2.25 14.90 -15.48
CA LEU A 33 2.01 14.27 -14.18
C LEU A 33 1.44 12.86 -14.34
N TRP A 34 0.46 12.69 -15.21
CA TRP A 34 -0.15 11.40 -15.45
C TRP A 34 0.84 10.41 -16.07
N GLU A 35 1.58 10.84 -17.10
CA GLU A 35 2.58 9.98 -17.74
C GLU A 35 3.68 9.56 -16.78
N ALA A 36 4.19 10.46 -15.93
CA ALA A 36 5.20 10.11 -14.95
C ALA A 36 4.70 9.10 -13.91
N VAL A 37 3.46 9.24 -13.44
CA VAL A 37 2.83 8.27 -12.53
C VAL A 37 2.63 6.94 -13.24
N ASN A 38 2.08 6.96 -14.44
CA ASN A 38 1.82 5.77 -15.24
C ASN A 38 3.13 5.02 -15.53
N ALA A 39 4.17 5.70 -15.99
CA ALA A 39 5.47 5.10 -16.26
C ALA A 39 6.11 4.51 -15.00
N THR A 40 5.96 5.16 -13.83
CA THR A 40 6.54 4.67 -12.57
C THR A 40 5.91 3.35 -12.12
N TYR A 41 4.58 3.24 -12.18
CA TYR A 41 3.85 2.08 -11.64
C TYR A 41 3.54 1.00 -12.68
N ASN A 42 3.46 1.38 -13.96
CA ASN A 42 3.13 0.50 -15.08
C ASN A 42 4.31 0.34 -16.05
N SER A 43 5.56 0.51 -15.57
CA SER A 43 6.77 0.36 -16.40
C SER A 43 6.86 -0.98 -17.14
N ALA A 44 6.26 -2.02 -16.58
CA ALA A 44 6.21 -3.36 -17.16
C ALA A 44 4.89 -3.68 -17.88
N ALA A 45 3.95 -2.74 -18.03
CA ALA A 45 2.63 -3.02 -18.60
C ALA A 45 2.66 -3.50 -20.06
N HIS A 46 3.72 -3.17 -20.81
CA HIS A 46 3.92 -3.63 -22.19
C HIS A 46 4.97 -4.74 -22.31
N ARG A 47 5.49 -5.24 -21.18
CA ARG A 47 6.43 -6.34 -21.18
C ARG A 47 5.65 -7.63 -21.05
N GLU A 48 5.60 -8.40 -22.13
CA GLU A 48 5.10 -9.77 -22.06
C GLU A 48 5.96 -10.56 -21.07
N VAL A 49 5.30 -11.19 -20.10
CA VAL A 49 5.96 -12.11 -19.18
C VAL A 49 5.95 -13.46 -19.87
N ASP A 50 7.14 -13.94 -20.22
CA ASP A 50 7.32 -15.32 -20.66
C ASP A 50 6.95 -16.22 -19.49
N MET A 51 5.94 -17.08 -19.67
CA MET A 51 5.42 -17.99 -18.64
C MET A 51 6.09 -19.36 -18.68
N THR A 52 6.96 -19.63 -19.66
CA THR A 52 7.68 -20.91 -19.79
C THR A 52 8.59 -21.19 -18.60
N PHE A 53 9.02 -20.16 -17.86
CA PHE A 53 9.75 -20.34 -16.60
C PHE A 53 8.96 -21.16 -15.57
N LEU A 54 7.62 -21.16 -15.62
CA LEU A 54 6.80 -21.98 -14.72
C LEU A 54 6.98 -23.47 -14.98
N ASP A 55 7.25 -23.85 -16.23
CA ASP A 55 7.52 -25.23 -16.62
C ASP A 55 8.92 -25.69 -16.13
N GLU A 56 9.84 -24.74 -15.99
CA GLU A 56 11.19 -24.96 -15.44
C GLU A 56 11.24 -24.95 -13.91
N LEU A 57 10.19 -24.42 -13.24
CA LEU A 57 10.14 -24.38 -11.78
C LEU A 57 10.07 -25.80 -11.21
N PRO A 58 10.95 -26.14 -10.25
CA PRO A 58 10.91 -27.44 -9.61
C PRO A 58 9.58 -27.62 -8.88
N GLN A 59 8.82 -28.64 -9.27
CA GLN A 59 7.61 -29.02 -8.56
C GLN A 59 8.01 -29.61 -7.21
N ALA A 60 7.57 -28.98 -6.12
CA ALA A 60 7.68 -29.56 -4.79
C ALA A 60 6.65 -30.68 -4.64
N GLU A 61 7.00 -31.74 -3.91
CA GLU A 61 6.02 -32.77 -3.56
C GLU A 61 4.87 -32.13 -2.78
N MET A 62 3.65 -32.62 -3.05
CA MET A 62 2.49 -32.19 -2.29
C MET A 62 2.70 -32.54 -0.82
N ARG A 63 2.79 -31.51 0.03
CA ARG A 63 2.88 -31.70 1.47
C ARG A 63 1.50 -32.04 2.01
N ASP A 64 1.44 -33.05 2.87
CA ASP A 64 0.22 -33.33 3.61
C ASP A 64 -0.18 -32.11 4.46
N PHE A 65 -1.48 -31.78 4.43
CA PHE A 65 -2.05 -30.68 5.19
C PHE A 65 -2.96 -31.29 6.27
N PRO A 66 -2.40 -31.61 7.46
CA PRO A 66 -3.17 -32.25 8.51
C PRO A 66 -4.34 -31.36 8.93
N PRO A 67 -5.48 -31.95 9.33
CA PRO A 67 -6.62 -31.17 9.78
C PRO A 67 -6.25 -30.37 11.03
N ILE A 68 -6.54 -29.07 10.99
CA ILE A 68 -6.29 -28.17 12.12
C ILE A 68 -7.39 -28.37 13.16
N SER A 69 -7.00 -28.67 14.40
CA SER A 69 -7.92 -28.80 15.51
C SER A 69 -8.39 -27.43 16.03
N MET A 70 -9.55 -27.41 16.68
CA MET A 70 -10.05 -26.21 17.35
C MET A 70 -9.12 -25.73 18.49
N GLN A 71 -8.33 -26.62 19.08
CA GLN A 71 -7.38 -26.24 20.12
C GLN A 71 -6.19 -25.50 19.54
N GLU A 72 -5.61 -25.98 18.44
CA GLU A 72 -4.52 -25.28 17.73
C GLU A 72 -4.94 -23.88 17.29
N LEU A 73 -6.18 -23.71 16.82
CA LEU A 73 -6.72 -22.38 16.50
C LEU A 73 -6.78 -21.47 17.71
N ARG A 74 -7.24 -21.97 18.87
CA ARG A 74 -7.28 -21.17 20.11
C ARG A 74 -5.88 -20.80 20.59
N ASP A 75 -4.94 -21.74 20.54
CA ASP A 75 -3.56 -21.52 20.98
C ASP A 75 -2.84 -20.51 20.06
N ALA A 76 -3.07 -20.60 18.75
CA ALA A 76 -2.55 -19.64 17.79
C ALA A 76 -3.14 -18.24 17.99
N VAL A 77 -4.45 -18.15 18.30
CA VAL A 77 -5.14 -16.89 18.55
C VAL A 77 -4.78 -16.28 19.92
N ALA A 78 -4.41 -17.10 20.91
CA ALA A 78 -4.12 -16.62 22.27
C ALA A 78 -2.96 -15.62 22.35
N ASN A 79 -1.98 -15.73 21.44
CA ASN A 79 -0.78 -14.90 21.43
C ASN A 79 -0.75 -13.83 20.32
N VAL A 80 -1.82 -13.68 19.54
CA VAL A 80 -1.91 -12.60 18.55
C VAL A 80 -2.55 -11.36 19.15
N SER A 81 -2.02 -10.21 18.74
CA SER A 81 -2.62 -8.92 19.05
C SER A 81 -3.98 -8.82 18.35
N SER A 82 -5.03 -8.45 19.10
CA SER A 82 -6.33 -8.04 18.53
C SER A 82 -6.28 -6.71 17.76
N ARG A 83 -5.09 -6.11 17.68
CA ARG A 83 -4.81 -4.85 16.99
C ARG A 83 -3.84 -5.12 15.86
N SER A 84 -4.21 -4.73 14.64
CA SER A 84 -3.28 -4.67 13.52
C SER A 84 -2.09 -3.78 13.86
N ALA A 85 -0.95 -4.03 13.21
CA ALA A 85 0.12 -3.05 13.16
C ALA A 85 -0.48 -1.74 12.58
N PRO A 86 -0.23 -0.58 13.22
CA PRO A 86 -0.73 0.68 12.70
C PRO A 86 -0.13 0.93 11.31
N GLY A 87 -0.99 1.26 10.34
CA GLY A 87 -0.54 1.73 9.03
C GLY A 87 0.21 3.06 9.15
N SER A 88 0.76 3.57 8.04
CA SER A 88 1.37 4.92 7.99
C SER A 88 0.39 6.04 8.34
N ASP A 89 -0.91 5.74 8.28
CA ASP A 89 -2.04 6.58 8.71
C ASP A 89 -2.37 6.48 10.21
N HIS A 90 -1.63 5.66 10.97
CA HIS A 90 -1.87 5.33 12.39
C HIS A 90 -3.26 4.73 12.68
N LEU A 91 -4.00 4.31 11.65
CA LEU A 91 -5.29 3.65 11.81
C LEU A 91 -5.07 2.17 12.19
N ARG A 92 -5.96 1.66 13.03
CA ARG A 92 -5.99 0.26 13.43
C ARG A 92 -7.40 -0.28 13.25
N TRP A 93 -7.51 -1.47 12.71
CA TRP A 93 -8.78 -2.18 12.61
C TRP A 93 -8.86 -3.12 13.83
N PRO A 94 -9.75 -2.87 14.80
CA PRO A 94 -10.01 -3.84 15.85
C PRO A 94 -10.77 -5.02 15.24
N TYR A 95 -10.31 -6.23 15.50
CA TYR A 95 -11.12 -7.43 15.27
C TYR A 95 -12.08 -7.58 16.46
N VAL A 96 -13.40 -7.65 16.19
CA VAL A 96 -14.45 -7.89 17.20
C VAL A 96 -14.76 -9.38 17.25
#